data_AF-A0A357NF55-F1
#
_entry.id   AF-A0A357NF55-F1
#
_cell.length_a   1.000
_cell.length_b   1.000
_cell.length_c   1.000
_cell.angle_alpha   90.00
_cell.angle_beta   90.00
_cell.angle_gamma   90.00
#
_symmetry.space_group_name_H-M   'P 1'
#
loop_
_entity.id
_entity.type
_entity.pdbx_description
1 polymer ?
#
loop_
_entity_poly.entity_id
_entity_poly.type
_entity_poly.pdbx_seq_one_letter_code
_entity_poly.pdbx_strand_id
1 'polypeptide(L)' 'NPRSKGAQIALMAQQFLHVPYAWAGSSPGGFDCSGFIYYLYGQQGITVPRMADAQYQTGQRVEGNDLQLGDLVFFET' A
#
# COMPACT_ATOMS: atom_id res chain seq x y z
N ASN A 1 -11.33 -12.03 6.76
CA ASN A 1 -11.48 -11.77 8.22
C ASN A 1 -11.07 -10.32 8.51
N PRO A 2 -11.98 -9.43 8.94
CA PRO A 2 -11.67 -8.02 9.20
C PRO A 2 -10.63 -7.80 10.31
N ARG A 3 -10.29 -8.85 11.07
CA ARG A 3 -9.21 -8.83 12.05
C ARG A 3 -7.80 -9.02 11.44
N SER A 4 -7.69 -9.37 10.17
CA SER A 4 -6.38 -9.47 9.50
C SER A 4 -5.79 -8.08 9.25
N LYS A 5 -4.46 -7.95 9.36
CA LYS A 5 -3.76 -6.69 9.07
C LYS A 5 -4.06 -6.20 7.64
N GLY A 6 -4.08 -7.09 6.65
CA GLY A 6 -4.38 -6.73 5.26
C GLY A 6 -5.77 -6.13 5.07
N ALA A 7 -6.80 -6.69 5.72
CA ALA A 7 -8.14 -6.09 5.72
C ALA A 7 -8.17 -4.72 6.41
N GLN A 8 -7.41 -4.54 7.50
CA GLN A 8 -7.32 -3.25 8.20
C GLN A 8 -6.62 -2.19 7.33
N ILE A 9 -5.57 -2.56 6.60
CA ILE A 9 -4.89 -1.69 5.63
C ILE A 9 -5.88 -1.25 4.54
N ALA A 10 -6.61 -2.20 3.95
CA ALA A 10 -7.57 -1.91 2.89
C ALA A 10 -8.72 -1.01 3.36
N LEU A 11 -9.20 -1.18 4.59
CA LEU A 11 -10.22 -0.31 5.18
C LEU A 11 -9.67 1.09 5.51
N MET A 12 -8.46 1.16 6.08
CA MET A 12 -7.79 2.43 6.36
C MET A 12 -7.55 3.25 5.08
N ALA A 13 -7.19 2.59 3.97
CA ALA A 13 -6.99 3.24 2.68
C ALA A 13 -8.20 4.08 2.23
N GLN A 14 -9.43 3.66 2.57
CA GLN A 14 -10.65 4.36 2.20
C GLN A 14 -10.78 5.75 2.83
N GLN A 15 -10.10 6.00 3.96
CA GLN A 15 -10.11 7.31 4.63
C GLN A 15 -9.42 8.40 3.82
N PHE A 16 -8.58 8.01 2.85
CA PHE A 16 -7.79 8.92 2.02
C PHE A 16 -8.38 9.07 0.61
N LEU A 17 -9.61 8.59 0.38
CA LEU A 17 -10.33 8.90 -0.84
C LEU A 17 -10.42 10.43 -1.01
N HIS A 18 -10.20 10.88 -2.24
CA HIS A 18 -10.15 12.29 -2.64
C HIS A 18 -8.95 13.11 -2.13
N VAL A 19 -7.99 12.51 -1.42
CA VAL A 19 -6.70 13.18 -1.16
C VAL A 19 -5.96 13.35 -2.51
N PRO A 20 -5.49 14.57 -2.86
CA PRO A 20 -4.79 14.80 -4.11
C PRO A 20 -3.50 13.98 -4.21
N TYR A 21 -3.17 13.55 -5.42
CA TYR A 21 -1.86 12.99 -5.73
C TYR A 21 -0.78 14.07 -5.54
N ALA A 22 0.29 13.71 -4.85
CA ALA A 22 1.46 14.57 -4.67
C ALA A 22 2.73 13.76 -4.93
N TRP A 23 3.51 14.19 -5.92
CA TRP A 23 4.81 13.58 -6.21
C TRP A 23 5.72 13.59 -4.98
N ALA A 24 6.36 12.46 -4.68
CA ALA A 24 7.13 12.22 -3.46
C ALA A 24 6.33 12.29 -2.15
N GLY A 25 5.00 12.47 -2.21
CA GLY A 25 4.12 12.56 -1.05
C GLY A 25 3.98 11.23 -0.31
N SER A 26 4.01 11.28 1.03
CA SER A 26 3.89 10.10 1.90
C SER A 26 3.19 10.42 3.22
N SER A 27 2.28 11.38 3.21
CA SER A 27 1.52 11.80 4.40
C SER A 27 0.09 12.19 4.02
N PRO A 28 -0.85 12.28 4.99
CA PRO A 28 -2.25 12.61 4.71
C PRO A 28 -2.51 13.92 3.94
N GLY A 29 -1.53 14.81 3.81
CA GLY A 29 -1.61 16.01 2.97
C GLY A 29 -1.45 15.77 1.47
N GLY A 30 -1.01 14.57 1.07
CA GLY A 30 -0.80 14.19 -0.32
C GLY A 30 0.11 12.96 -0.45
N PHE A 31 -0.25 12.06 -1.35
CA PHE A 31 0.48 10.80 -1.57
C PHE A 31 0.87 10.63 -3.04
N ASP A 32 2.02 10.01 -3.29
CA ASP A 32 2.23 9.26 -4.53
C ASP A 32 1.89 7.77 -4.34
N CYS A 33 2.02 6.99 -5.41
CA CYS A 33 1.61 5.58 -5.41
C CYS A 33 2.30 4.75 -4.33
N SER A 34 3.63 4.81 -4.25
CA SER A 34 4.42 4.04 -3.30
C SER A 34 4.43 4.66 -1.91
N GLY A 35 4.28 5.99 -1.80
CA GLY A 35 4.18 6.73 -0.55
C GLY A 35 2.87 6.45 0.19
N PHE A 36 1.79 6.19 -0.54
CA PHE A 36 0.53 5.73 0.04
C PHE A 36 0.68 4.36 0.70
N ILE A 37 1.27 3.39 -0.01
CA ILE A 37 1.56 2.06 0.52
C ILE A 37 2.51 2.14 1.73
N TYR A 38 3.58 2.91 1.59
CA TYR A 38 4.55 3.16 2.66
C TYR A 38 3.87 3.63 3.95
N TYR A 39 2.98 4.62 3.83
CA TYR A 39 2.26 5.16 4.97
C TYR A 39 1.31 4.12 5.61
N LEU A 40 0.44 3.49 4.82
CA LEU A 40 -0.58 2.57 5.34
C LEU A 40 0.02 1.34 6.04
N TYR A 41 1.06 0.74 5.45
CA TYR A 41 1.73 -0.42 6.05
C TYR A 41 2.48 0.00 7.31
N GLY A 42 3.12 1.18 7.30
CA GLY A 42 3.75 1.77 8.47
C GLY A 42 2.79 1.96 9.64
N GLN A 43 1.54 2.40 9.39
CA GLN A 43 0.51 2.51 10.44
C GLN A 43 0.16 1.16 11.08
N GLN A 44 0.40 0.05 10.40
CA GLN A 44 0.20 -1.32 10.90
C GLN A 44 1.49 -1.97 11.42
N GLY A 45 2.55 -1.19 11.57
CA GLY A 45 3.87 -1.63 12.04
C GLY A 45 4.60 -2.52 11.04
N ILE A 46 4.30 -2.40 9.74
CA ILE A 46 4.97 -3.14 8.67
C ILE A 46 5.86 -2.18 7.90
N THR A 47 7.16 -2.45 7.90
CA THR A 47 8.13 -1.67 7.13
C THR A 47 8.12 -2.12 5.69
N VAL A 48 7.91 -1.18 4.78
CA VAL A 48 8.06 -1.38 3.33
C VAL A 48 9.00 -0.31 2.77
N PRO A 49 9.70 -0.58 1.65
CA PRO A 49 10.52 0.43 0.98
C PRO A 49 9.70 1.64 0.51
N ARG A 50 10.34 2.80 0.34
CA ARG A 50 9.67 4.01 -0.14
C ARG A 50 9.36 3.98 -1.64
N MET A 51 10.17 3.30 -2.45
CA MET A 51 10.07 3.28 -3.91
C MET A 51 9.27 2.06 -4.39
N ALA A 52 8.50 2.21 -5.47
CA ALA A 52 7.60 1.17 -5.97
C ALA A 52 8.33 -0.07 -6.51
N ASP A 53 9.45 0.15 -7.19
CA ASP A 53 10.36 -0.90 -7.68
C ASP A 53 10.95 -1.72 -6.53
N ALA A 54 11.36 -1.06 -5.45
CA ALA A 54 11.83 -1.72 -4.24
C ALA A 54 10.69 -2.47 -3.53
N GLN A 55 9.48 -1.90 -3.47
CA GLN A 55 8.31 -2.60 -2.93
C GLN A 55 8.01 -3.89 -3.71
N TYR A 56 8.05 -3.85 -5.04
CA TYR A 56 7.85 -5.02 -5.91
C TYR A 56 8.86 -6.14 -5.64
N GLN A 57 10.11 -5.79 -5.32
CA GLN A 57 11.17 -6.75 -5.01
C GLN A 57 11.11 -7.30 -3.58
N THR A 58 10.18 -6.82 -2.74
CA THR A 58 10.03 -7.26 -1.35
C THR A 58 8.82 -8.16 -1.13
N GLY A 59 8.86 -8.93 -0.04
CA GLY A 59 7.74 -9.77 0.37
C GLY A 59 7.73 -11.12 -0.34
N GLN A 60 6.53 -11.64 -0.59
CA GLN A 60 6.31 -12.92 -1.27
C GLN A 60 5.43 -12.69 -2.47
N ARG A 61 5.75 -13.33 -3.59
CA ARG A 61 4.92 -13.32 -4.78
C ARG A 61 3.60 -14.03 -4.47
N VAL A 62 2.49 -13.38 -4.84
CA VAL A 62 1.15 -13.94 -4.75
C VAL A 62 0.63 -14.15 -6.17
N GLU A 63 0.12 -15.35 -6.44
CA GLU A 63 -0.50 -15.67 -7.73
C GLU A 63 -1.88 -15.03 -7.82
N GLY A 64 -2.33 -14.67 -9.02
CA GLY A 64 -3.55 -13.87 -9.21
C GLY A 64 -4.83 -14.50 -8.61
N ASN A 65 -4.90 -15.84 -8.59
CA ASN A 65 -6.03 -16.56 -8.02
C ASN A 65 -6.03 -16.61 -6.48
N ASP A 66 -4.91 -16.26 -5.86
CA ASP A 66 -4.69 -16.33 -4.41
C ASP A 66 -4.67 -14.94 -3.75
N LEU A 67 -5.02 -13.89 -4.50
CA LEU A 67 -5.03 -12.51 -4.02
C LEU A 67 -5.99 -12.33 -2.83
N GLN A 68 -5.48 -11.65 -1.81
CA GLN A 68 -6.18 -11.31 -0.58
C GLN A 68 -6.16 -9.80 -0.34
N LEU A 69 -7.05 -9.33 0.55
CA LEU A 69 -7.04 -7.93 0.96
C LEU A 69 -5.71 -7.58 1.61
N GLY A 70 -5.07 -6.52 1.12
CA GLY A 70 -3.75 -6.09 1.56
C GLY A 70 -2.60 -6.73 0.78
N ASP A 71 -2.87 -7.41 -0.34
CA ASP A 71 -1.83 -7.67 -1.33
C ASP A 71 -1.60 -6.44 -2.20
N LEU A 72 -0.36 -6.27 -2.67
CA LEU A 72 0.04 -5.16 -3.52
C LEU A 72 0.10 -5.61 -4.98
N VAL A 73 -0.53 -4.83 -5.85
CA VAL A 73 -0.50 -5.04 -7.30
C VAL A 73 0.38 -3.97 -7.94
N PHE A 74 1.27 -4.41 -8.80
CA PHE A 74 2.24 -3.57 -9.49
C PHE A 74 1.96 -3.57 -10.99
N PHE A 75 2.28 -2.46 -11.65
CA PHE A 75 2.04 -2.24 -13.07
C PHE A 75 3.34 -1.80 -13.74
N GLU A 76 3.57 -2.29 -14.95
CA GLU A 76 4.64 -1.87 -15.86
C GLU A 76 3.97 -1.44 -17.18
N THR A 77 4.56 -0.48 -17.87
CA THR A 77 4.11 0.04 -19.17
C THR A 77 5.07 -0.34 -20.27
#